data_AF-A0A9D1KY75-F1
#
_entry.id   AF-A0A9D1KY75-F1
#
_cell.length_a   1.000
_cell.length_b   1.000
_cell.length_c   1.000
_cell.angle_alpha   90.00
_cell.angle_beta   90.00
_cell.angle_gamma   90.00
#
_symmetry.space_group_name_H-M   'P 1'
#
loop_
_entity.id
_entity.type
_entity.pdbx_description
1 polymer ?
#
loop_
_entity_poly.entity_id
_entity_poly.type
_entity_poly.pdbx_seq_one_letter_code
_entity_poly.pdbx_strand_id
1 'polypeptide(L)'
;MWTRKDLKSRARQTIRNNYWRIIGAILIVAFICGDIHLNVTDSLIRAGENYRPTRGVLAGVFNNIIRSQSFIYGFLNAMNQMIFKNRIGAGVIILIGAFFMFLFWFFVRNVISVGKCRFFLEARGYGDTRVLKLGFVFRMRRIAKVAVIMFFKSLYTLLWSLTIVGGIIKSYSYVMIPYILAENPDISRKEAFYLSRRMMDGEKWEAFKLDLSFLGWQILGYVTLGLGDWLIAMPYRETAYAELYIRLRKKVRKAHIPGAKDLKDRALDVKFSDTAYPEESYFIQTDRPAYQPRPEVDRHYSLISLILIFFTFSIAGWLWEVGFHLFMTGEFVKRGTMAGPWLPIYGTGGILAILFLKRLAKRPALTYVMTVLLCGTIEYVTAWFLWETVHMKWWDYTGYFVNIHGRVCLEGLIVFGLGGCAAIYLLGPALDELFSGFSRRILIGVCAALLLLFALDGAWSVSHPNTGRGITKSAWVEMANWRA
;
A
#
# COMPACT_ATOMS: atom_id res chain seq x y z
N MET A 1 -3.31 -0.34 -45.57
CA MET A 1 -4.06 -0.93 -44.44
C MET A 1 -3.30 -2.11 -43.88
N TRP A 2 -3.47 -2.42 -42.59
CA TRP A 2 -2.95 -3.66 -42.00
C TRP A 2 -3.97 -4.79 -42.21
N THR A 3 -3.52 -6.04 -42.20
CA THR A 3 -4.40 -7.20 -42.33
C THR A 3 -4.30 -8.07 -41.10
N ARG A 4 -5.42 -8.68 -40.69
CA ARG A 4 -5.48 -9.61 -39.55
C ARG A 4 -4.49 -10.77 -39.72
N LYS A 5 -4.33 -11.26 -40.96
CA LYS A 5 -3.40 -12.36 -41.31
C LYS A 5 -1.94 -11.97 -41.07
N ASP A 6 -1.53 -10.75 -41.45
CA ASP A 6 -0.16 -10.25 -41.22
C ASP A 6 0.13 -10.09 -39.72
N LEU A 7 -0.76 -9.44 -38.96
CA LEU A 7 -0.62 -9.29 -37.51
C LEU A 7 -0.50 -10.63 -36.79
N LYS A 8 -1.37 -11.58 -37.11
CA LYS A 8 -1.36 -12.92 -36.56
C LYS A 8 -0.13 -13.73 -36.95
N SER A 9 0.38 -13.54 -38.17
CA SER A 9 1.62 -14.19 -38.59
C SER A 9 2.82 -13.69 -37.79
N ARG A 10 2.93 -12.37 -37.60
CA ARG A 10 4.01 -11.75 -36.81
C ARG A 10 3.92 -12.10 -35.34
N ALA A 11 2.71 -12.08 -34.77
CA ALA A 11 2.47 -12.50 -33.39
C ALA A 11 2.97 -13.93 -33.14
N ARG A 12 2.70 -14.88 -34.06
CA ARG A 12 3.24 -16.25 -33.97
C ARG A 12 4.76 -16.30 -34.02
N GLN A 13 5.40 -15.47 -34.85
CA GLN A 13 6.86 -15.39 -34.90
C GLN A 13 7.45 -14.87 -33.59
N THR A 14 6.87 -13.80 -33.03
CA THR A 14 7.27 -13.24 -31.72
C THR A 14 7.14 -14.27 -30.60
N ILE A 15 6.02 -15.00 -30.58
CA ILE A 15 5.79 -16.08 -29.60
C ILE A 15 6.83 -17.19 -29.76
N ARG A 16 7.14 -17.61 -30.99
CA ARG A 16 8.15 -18.64 -31.24
C ARG A 16 9.54 -18.22 -30.75
N ASN A 17 9.90 -16.95 -30.88
CA ASN A 17 11.21 -16.44 -30.46
C ASN A 17 11.31 -16.25 -28.93
N ASN A 18 10.19 -16.00 -28.24
CA ASN A 18 10.17 -15.56 -26.84
C ASN A 18 9.18 -16.34 -25.94
N TYR A 19 8.81 -17.58 -26.30
CA TYR A 19 7.68 -18.31 -25.71
C TYR A 19 7.67 -18.32 -24.17
N TRP A 20 8.72 -18.89 -23.56
CA TRP A 20 8.79 -19.05 -22.10
C TRP A 20 8.82 -17.72 -21.34
N ARG A 21 9.43 -16.69 -21.93
CA ARG A 21 9.49 -15.35 -21.34
C ARG A 21 8.11 -14.68 -21.37
N ILE A 22 7.37 -14.84 -22.47
CA ILE A 22 5.99 -14.33 -22.60
C ILE A 22 5.06 -15.02 -21.61
N ILE A 23 5.13 -16.35 -21.51
CA ILE A 23 4.34 -17.12 -20.54
C ILE A 23 4.70 -16.70 -19.11
N GLY A 24 5.98 -16.62 -18.77
CA GLY A 24 6.43 -16.17 -17.46
C GLY A 24 5.93 -14.77 -17.11
N ALA A 25 5.97 -13.82 -18.05
CA ALA A 25 5.45 -12.48 -17.86
C ALA A 25 3.92 -12.46 -17.62
N ILE A 26 3.15 -13.25 -18.39
CA ILE A 26 1.70 -13.37 -18.21
C ILE A 26 1.36 -13.97 -16.84
N LEU A 27 2.04 -15.05 -16.44
CA LEU A 27 1.83 -15.69 -15.15
C LEU A 27 2.19 -14.77 -13.99
N ILE A 28 3.28 -14.00 -14.08
CA ILE A 28 3.65 -13.01 -13.06
C ILE A 28 2.61 -11.90 -12.97
N VAL A 29 2.15 -11.35 -14.09
CA VAL A 29 1.09 -10.33 -14.09
C VAL A 29 -0.19 -10.89 -13.47
N ALA A 30 -0.58 -12.11 -13.82
CA ALA A 30 -1.77 -12.75 -13.31
C ALA A 30 -1.66 -13.04 -11.80
N PHE A 31 -0.50 -13.47 -11.32
CA PHE A 31 -0.22 -13.66 -9.90
C PHE A 31 -0.36 -12.33 -9.13
N ILE A 32 0.27 -11.26 -9.62
CA ILE A 32 0.22 -9.95 -8.94
C ILE A 32 -1.18 -9.34 -8.98
N CYS A 33 -1.92 -9.52 -10.07
CA CYS A 33 -3.30 -9.04 -10.20
C CYS A 33 -4.31 -9.91 -9.44
N GLY A 34 -3.90 -11.08 -8.91
CA GLY A 34 -4.81 -12.03 -8.28
C GLY A 34 -5.75 -12.72 -9.27
N ASP A 35 -5.43 -12.73 -10.56
CA ASP A 35 -6.21 -13.39 -11.61
C ASP A 35 -5.98 -14.92 -11.64
N ILE A 36 -4.94 -15.41 -10.94
CA ILE A 36 -4.67 -16.83 -10.78
C ILE A 36 -5.45 -17.38 -9.58
N HIS A 37 -6.60 -18.02 -9.85
CA HIS A 37 -7.27 -18.89 -8.88
C HIS A 37 -6.50 -20.21 -8.73
N LEU A 38 -5.31 -20.17 -8.12
CA LEU A 38 -4.62 -21.39 -7.68
C LEU A 38 -5.11 -21.74 -6.27
N ASN A 39 -5.48 -23.01 -6.10
CA ASN A 39 -5.79 -23.66 -4.82
C ASN A 39 -4.68 -23.50 -3.76
N VAL A 40 -3.48 -23.03 -4.15
CA VAL A 40 -2.36 -22.65 -3.28
C VAL A 40 -2.75 -21.55 -2.28
N THR A 41 -3.58 -20.60 -2.72
CA THR A 41 -4.09 -19.51 -1.87
C THR A 41 -5.04 -20.04 -0.79
N ASP A 42 -5.80 -21.09 -1.14
CA ASP A 42 -6.70 -21.79 -0.24
C ASP A 42 -5.90 -22.56 0.85
N SER A 43 -4.75 -23.15 0.50
CA SER A 43 -3.83 -23.75 1.47
C SER A 43 -3.11 -22.75 2.38
N LEU A 44 -2.76 -21.55 1.89
CA LEU A 44 -2.23 -20.46 2.73
C LEU A 44 -3.29 -19.88 3.67
N ILE A 45 -4.56 -19.85 3.23
CA ILE A 45 -5.71 -19.45 4.05
C ILE A 45 -6.03 -20.53 5.10
N ARG A 46 -5.95 -21.82 4.75
CA ARG A 46 -6.08 -22.95 5.70
C ARG A 46 -4.98 -22.95 6.76
N ALA A 47 -3.75 -22.58 6.40
CA ALA A 47 -2.67 -22.37 7.38
C ALA A 47 -2.99 -21.22 8.37
N GLY A 48 -3.88 -20.29 8.01
CA GLY A 48 -4.36 -19.21 8.87
C GLY A 48 -5.69 -19.47 9.59
N GLU A 49 -6.36 -20.62 9.39
CA GLU A 49 -7.71 -20.86 9.93
C GLU A 49 -7.78 -20.91 11.47
N ASN A 50 -6.66 -21.23 12.12
CA ASN A 50 -6.55 -21.29 13.58
C ASN A 50 -6.40 -19.91 14.23
N TYR A 51 -6.13 -18.86 13.45
CA TYR A 51 -5.95 -17.50 13.97
C TYR A 51 -7.11 -16.58 13.58
N ARG A 52 -8.10 -16.47 14.48
CA ARG A 52 -9.26 -15.58 14.32
C ARG A 52 -9.13 -14.38 15.24
N PRO A 53 -8.62 -13.23 14.76
CA PRO A 53 -8.61 -12.03 15.56
C PRO A 53 -10.06 -11.59 15.80
N THR A 54 -10.44 -11.36 17.06
CA THR A 54 -11.81 -11.03 17.47
C THR A 54 -12.01 -9.56 17.75
N ARG A 55 -10.92 -8.79 17.94
CA ARG A 55 -10.93 -7.36 18.29
C ARG A 55 -9.90 -6.60 17.45
N GLY A 56 -10.12 -5.30 17.25
CA GLY A 56 -9.19 -4.43 16.53
C GLY A 56 -9.58 -4.12 15.08
N VAL A 57 -8.89 -3.13 14.52
CA VAL A 57 -9.15 -2.59 13.18
C VAL A 57 -8.68 -3.56 12.11
N LEU A 58 -7.47 -4.13 12.27
CA LEU A 58 -6.92 -5.12 11.35
C LEU A 58 -7.66 -6.45 11.47
N ALA A 59 -8.27 -6.77 12.61
CA ALA A 59 -9.17 -7.93 12.71
C ALA A 59 -10.39 -7.80 11.79
N GLY A 60 -11.01 -6.62 11.75
CA GLY A 60 -12.11 -6.30 10.84
C GLY A 60 -11.69 -6.40 9.38
N VAL A 61 -10.49 -5.92 9.04
CA VAL A 61 -9.93 -6.02 7.68
C VAL A 61 -9.58 -7.46 7.32
N PHE A 62 -8.89 -8.18 8.20
CA PHE A 62 -8.40 -9.54 7.95
C PHE A 62 -9.55 -10.54 7.73
N ASN A 63 -10.52 -10.55 8.66
CA ASN A 63 -11.64 -11.50 8.61
C ASN A 63 -12.55 -11.30 7.40
N ASN A 64 -12.65 -10.07 6.88
CA ASN A 64 -13.65 -9.73 5.88
C ASN A 64 -13.09 -9.39 4.49
N ILE A 65 -11.81 -9.04 4.36
CA ILE A 65 -11.21 -8.59 3.10
C ILE A 65 -10.09 -9.53 2.66
N ILE A 66 -9.16 -9.85 3.57
CA ILE A 66 -8.01 -10.70 3.24
C ILE A 66 -8.46 -12.14 3.03
N ARG A 67 -9.37 -12.64 3.88
CA ARG A 67 -9.91 -14.00 3.77
C ARG A 67 -10.93 -14.17 2.64
N SER A 68 -11.74 -13.14 2.36
CA SER A 68 -12.75 -13.21 1.29
C SER A 68 -12.18 -12.94 -0.11
N GLN A 69 -10.97 -12.37 -0.18
CA GLN A 69 -10.31 -11.87 -1.40
C GLN A 69 -11.18 -10.94 -2.26
N SER A 70 -12.25 -10.38 -1.69
CA SER A 70 -13.24 -9.61 -2.43
C SER A 70 -13.58 -8.34 -1.69
N PHE A 71 -13.15 -7.22 -2.26
CA PHE A 71 -13.56 -5.89 -1.77
C PHE A 71 -15.09 -5.73 -1.82
N ILE A 72 -15.78 -6.41 -2.75
CA ILE A 72 -17.24 -6.41 -2.87
C ILE A 72 -17.85 -7.08 -1.64
N TYR A 73 -17.32 -8.23 -1.22
CA TYR A 73 -17.77 -8.87 0.02
C TYR A 73 -17.49 -8.01 1.24
N GLY A 74 -16.30 -7.38 1.30
CA GLY A 74 -15.96 -6.41 2.34
C GLY A 74 -16.98 -5.26 2.42
N PHE A 75 -17.35 -4.68 1.28
CA PHE A 75 -18.36 -3.63 1.17
C PHE A 75 -19.75 -4.12 1.63
N LEU A 76 -20.22 -5.27 1.12
CA LEU A 76 -21.52 -5.83 1.47
C LEU A 76 -21.60 -6.18 2.97
N ASN A 77 -20.52 -6.70 3.54
CA ASN A 77 -20.46 -7.00 4.96
C ASN A 77 -20.39 -5.72 5.80
N ALA A 78 -19.69 -4.67 5.35
CA ALA A 78 -19.73 -3.36 5.99
C ALA A 78 -21.18 -2.82 6.03
N MET A 79 -21.88 -2.86 4.89
CA MET A 79 -23.30 -2.49 4.82
C MET A 79 -24.15 -3.35 5.77
N ASN A 80 -23.90 -4.66 5.82
CA ASN A 80 -24.62 -5.58 6.70
C ASN A 80 -24.42 -5.25 8.20
N GLN A 81 -23.18 -4.94 8.59
CA GLN A 81 -22.85 -4.57 9.97
C GLN A 81 -23.50 -3.24 10.39
N MET A 82 -23.57 -2.27 9.46
CA MET A 82 -24.19 -0.96 9.72
C MET A 82 -25.71 -1.04 9.73
N ILE A 83 -26.31 -1.65 8.71
CA ILE A 83 -27.77 -1.64 8.50
C ILE A 83 -28.47 -2.66 9.41
N PHE A 84 -27.96 -3.87 9.52
CA PHE A 84 -28.68 -4.98 10.19
C PHE A 84 -28.16 -5.32 11.58
N LYS A 85 -26.90 -5.00 11.90
CA LYS A 85 -26.29 -5.35 13.21
C LYS A 85 -26.10 -4.15 14.13
N ASN A 86 -26.47 -2.94 13.70
CA ASN A 86 -26.29 -1.68 14.42
C ASN A 86 -24.85 -1.43 14.92
N ARG A 87 -23.85 -2.06 14.26
CA ARG A 87 -22.42 -1.94 14.60
C ARG A 87 -21.76 -0.97 13.63
N ILE A 88 -22.17 0.29 13.71
CA ILE A 88 -21.76 1.33 12.76
C ILE A 88 -20.22 1.47 12.71
N GLY A 89 -19.55 1.53 13.87
CA GLY A 89 -18.10 1.66 13.94
C GLY A 89 -17.34 0.53 13.25
N ALA A 90 -17.77 -0.73 13.45
CA ALA A 90 -17.18 -1.89 12.77
C ALA A 90 -17.42 -1.85 11.26
N GLY A 91 -18.62 -1.45 10.84
CA GLY A 91 -18.96 -1.31 9.43
C GLY A 91 -18.13 -0.22 8.72
N VAL A 92 -17.95 0.94 9.35
CA VAL A 92 -17.10 2.03 8.83
C VAL A 92 -15.64 1.57 8.67
N ILE A 93 -15.09 0.87 9.65
CA ILE A 93 -13.72 0.33 9.58
C ILE A 93 -13.56 -0.65 8.40
N ILE A 94 -14.51 -1.58 8.24
CA ILE A 94 -14.48 -2.55 7.14
C ILE A 94 -14.61 -1.82 5.79
N LEU A 95 -15.46 -0.79 5.70
CA LEU A 95 -15.64 0.01 4.50
C LEU A 95 -14.34 0.74 4.11
N ILE A 96 -13.65 1.35 5.08
CA ILE A 96 -12.35 2.01 4.88
C ILE A 96 -11.31 1.00 4.38
N GLY A 97 -11.23 -0.17 5.02
CA GLY A 97 -10.32 -1.23 4.60
C GLY A 97 -10.62 -1.71 3.18
N ALA A 98 -11.90 -1.91 2.84
CA ALA A 98 -12.33 -2.38 1.52
C ALA A 98 -12.00 -1.34 0.44
N PHE A 99 -12.17 -0.05 0.77
CA PHE A 99 -11.81 1.06 -0.10
C PHE A 99 -10.29 1.11 -0.35
N PHE A 100 -9.45 1.03 0.69
CA PHE A 100 -8.00 1.03 0.51
C PHE A 100 -7.51 -0.20 -0.28
N MET A 101 -8.07 -1.39 -0.03
CA MET A 101 -7.74 -2.59 -0.79
C MET A 101 -8.16 -2.46 -2.26
N PHE A 102 -9.34 -1.90 -2.52
CA PHE A 102 -9.81 -1.57 -3.86
C PHE A 102 -8.85 -0.61 -4.56
N LEU A 103 -8.44 0.48 -3.89
CA LEU A 103 -7.48 1.44 -4.46
C LEU A 103 -6.15 0.76 -4.76
N PHE A 104 -5.60 -0.01 -3.82
CA PHE A 104 -4.34 -0.73 -4.02
C PHE A 104 -4.43 -1.67 -5.24
N TRP A 105 -5.43 -2.55 -5.28
CA TRP A 105 -5.62 -3.48 -6.39
C TRP A 105 -5.85 -2.75 -7.72
N PHE A 106 -6.70 -1.73 -7.72
CA PHE A 106 -7.01 -0.93 -8.91
C PHE A 106 -5.75 -0.23 -9.45
N PHE A 107 -4.95 0.41 -8.60
CA PHE A 107 -3.74 1.10 -9.01
C PHE A 107 -2.64 0.13 -9.47
N VAL A 108 -2.42 -0.95 -8.72
CA VAL A 108 -1.43 -1.99 -9.07
C VAL A 108 -1.75 -2.58 -10.44
N ARG A 109 -3.01 -3.00 -10.67
CA ARG A 109 -3.45 -3.56 -11.96
C ARG A 109 -3.26 -2.57 -13.12
N ASN A 110 -3.63 -1.31 -12.92
CA ASN A 110 -3.51 -0.28 -13.95
C ASN A 110 -2.04 0.06 -14.28
N VAL A 111 -1.16 0.15 -13.28
CA VAL A 111 0.26 0.45 -13.47
C VAL A 111 1.00 -0.74 -14.09
N ILE A 112 0.75 -1.96 -13.62
CA ILE A 112 1.37 -3.18 -14.17
C ILE A 112 0.92 -3.42 -15.61
N SER A 113 -0.32 -3.07 -15.98
CA SER A 113 -0.80 -3.15 -17.36
C SER A 113 0.10 -2.36 -18.34
N VAL A 114 0.60 -1.19 -17.92
CA VAL A 114 1.56 -0.41 -18.72
C VAL A 114 2.93 -1.09 -18.80
N GLY A 115 3.42 -1.65 -17.69
CA GLY A 115 4.65 -2.46 -17.68
C GLY A 115 4.54 -3.71 -18.56
N LYS A 116 3.37 -4.36 -18.58
CA LYS A 116 3.04 -5.48 -19.48
C LYS A 116 3.14 -5.04 -20.94
N CYS A 117 2.50 -3.92 -21.31
CA CYS A 117 2.61 -3.38 -22.67
C CYS A 117 4.07 -3.10 -23.05
N ARG A 118 4.90 -2.56 -22.13
CA ARG A 118 6.33 -2.34 -22.38
C ARG A 118 7.05 -3.66 -22.69
N PHE A 119 6.85 -4.68 -21.87
CA PHE A 119 7.43 -5.99 -22.09
C PHE A 119 7.07 -6.58 -23.47
N PHE A 120 5.81 -6.52 -23.89
CA PHE A 120 5.39 -7.05 -25.19
C PHE A 120 5.92 -6.23 -26.38
N LEU A 121 6.09 -4.91 -26.24
CA LEU A 121 6.72 -4.08 -27.27
C LEU A 121 8.20 -4.42 -27.46
N GLU A 122 8.92 -4.70 -26.38
CA GLU A 122 10.33 -5.11 -26.43
C GLU A 122 10.49 -6.56 -26.94
N ALA A 123 9.67 -7.50 -26.46
CA ALA A 123 9.70 -8.92 -26.86
C ALA A 123 9.46 -9.13 -28.36
N ARG A 124 8.85 -8.15 -29.04
CA ARG A 124 8.70 -8.12 -30.50
C ARG A 124 10.03 -7.94 -31.23
N GLY A 125 10.87 -7.04 -30.72
CA GLY A 125 12.11 -6.62 -31.37
C GLY A 125 13.36 -7.34 -30.85
N TYR A 126 13.31 -7.87 -29.63
CA TYR A 126 14.47 -8.36 -28.90
C TYR A 126 14.24 -9.76 -28.33
N GLY A 127 15.13 -10.70 -28.66
CA GLY A 127 15.13 -12.08 -28.16
C GLY A 127 15.52 -12.19 -26.69
N ASP A 128 16.29 -11.24 -26.15
CA ASP A 128 16.69 -11.22 -24.74
C ASP A 128 15.86 -10.24 -23.88
N THR A 129 14.53 -10.33 -23.93
CA THR A 129 13.66 -9.47 -23.11
C THR A 129 13.51 -10.02 -21.69
N ARG A 130 13.85 -9.21 -20.67
CA ARG A 130 13.78 -9.60 -19.25
C ARG A 130 12.38 -9.35 -18.66
N VAL A 131 11.88 -10.27 -17.84
CA VAL A 131 10.56 -10.13 -17.19
C VAL A 131 10.52 -8.98 -16.17
N LEU A 132 11.68 -8.55 -15.64
CA LEU A 132 11.79 -7.36 -14.77
C LEU A 132 11.27 -6.06 -15.43
N LYS A 133 11.09 -6.05 -16.76
CA LYS A 133 10.47 -4.92 -17.49
C LYS A 133 9.01 -4.68 -17.11
N LEU A 134 8.32 -5.65 -16.49
CA LEU A 134 7.00 -5.43 -15.89
C LEU A 134 7.04 -4.31 -14.82
N GLY A 135 8.17 -4.14 -14.14
CA GLY A 135 8.44 -3.06 -13.18
C GLY A 135 8.92 -1.74 -13.80
N PHE A 136 8.89 -1.59 -15.13
CA PHE A 136 9.43 -0.43 -15.85
C PHE A 136 8.94 0.92 -15.29
N VAL A 137 7.64 1.06 -15.03
CA VAL A 137 7.05 2.31 -14.54
C VAL A 137 7.60 2.70 -13.16
N PHE A 138 7.94 1.72 -12.32
CA PHE A 138 8.57 1.95 -11.01
C PHE A 138 9.98 2.47 -11.16
N ARG A 139 10.77 1.86 -12.06
CA ARG A 139 12.15 2.30 -12.36
C ARG A 139 12.18 3.74 -12.87
N MET A 140 11.20 4.11 -13.70
CA MET A 140 11.09 5.46 -14.27
C MET A 140 10.58 6.53 -13.28
N ARG A 141 10.17 6.18 -12.05
CA ARG A 141 9.60 7.10 -11.05
C ARG A 141 8.40 7.93 -11.55
N ARG A 142 7.67 7.44 -12.57
CA ARG A 142 6.47 8.09 -13.14
C ARG A 142 5.16 7.42 -12.73
N ILE A 143 5.18 6.66 -11.63
CA ILE A 143 4.05 5.87 -11.14
C ILE A 143 2.79 6.71 -11.00
N ALA A 144 2.85 7.86 -10.31
CA ALA A 144 1.69 8.71 -10.07
C ALA A 144 1.07 9.23 -11.38
N LYS A 145 1.90 9.68 -12.33
CA LYS A 145 1.43 10.20 -13.62
C LYS A 145 0.76 9.11 -14.45
N VAL A 146 1.39 7.94 -14.56
CA VAL A 146 0.83 6.77 -15.25
C VAL A 146 -0.46 6.30 -14.59
N ALA A 147 -0.48 6.20 -13.26
CA ALA A 147 -1.63 5.81 -12.47
C ALA A 147 -2.83 6.75 -12.70
N VAL A 148 -2.61 8.06 -12.71
CA VAL A 148 -3.66 9.05 -12.98
C VAL A 148 -4.23 8.90 -14.39
N ILE A 149 -3.39 8.76 -15.42
CA ILE A 149 -3.87 8.60 -16.81
C ILE A 149 -4.67 7.30 -16.95
N MET A 150 -4.19 6.21 -16.36
CA MET A 150 -4.89 4.91 -16.38
C MET A 150 -6.18 4.92 -15.55
N PHE A 151 -6.23 5.66 -14.43
CA PHE A 151 -7.46 5.89 -13.67
C PHE A 151 -8.51 6.57 -14.54
N PHE A 152 -8.18 7.68 -15.21
CA PHE A 152 -9.11 8.35 -16.12
C PHE A 152 -9.50 7.47 -17.31
N LYS A 153 -8.60 6.62 -17.82
CA LYS A 153 -8.91 5.68 -18.90
C LYS A 153 -9.97 4.70 -18.45
N SER A 154 -9.81 4.15 -17.25
CA SER A 154 -10.76 3.21 -16.65
C SER A 154 -12.08 3.89 -16.30
N LEU A 155 -12.05 5.09 -15.71
CA LEU A 155 -13.23 5.89 -15.41
C LEU A 155 -14.04 6.22 -16.66
N TYR A 156 -13.42 6.75 -17.72
CA TYR A 156 -14.14 7.07 -18.95
C TYR A 156 -14.66 5.81 -19.64
N THR A 157 -13.90 4.71 -19.62
CA THR A 157 -14.40 3.43 -20.16
C THR A 157 -15.61 2.93 -19.38
N LEU A 158 -15.59 3.03 -18.05
CA LEU A 158 -16.72 2.67 -17.18
C LEU A 158 -17.95 3.54 -17.47
N LEU A 159 -17.78 4.87 -17.52
CA LEU A 159 -18.87 5.79 -17.83
C LEU A 159 -19.48 5.50 -19.20
N TRP A 160 -18.66 5.21 -20.21
CA TRP A 160 -19.16 4.82 -21.52
C TRP A 160 -19.77 3.42 -21.54
N SER A 161 -19.33 2.49 -20.68
CA SER A 161 -19.92 1.15 -20.57
C SER A 161 -21.37 1.15 -20.07
N LEU A 162 -21.81 2.26 -19.44
CA LEU A 162 -23.22 2.49 -19.13
C LEU A 162 -24.08 2.66 -20.40
N THR A 163 -23.44 2.96 -21.53
CA THR A 163 -24.06 2.91 -22.86
C THR A 163 -23.58 1.64 -23.57
N ILE A 164 -24.49 0.80 -24.05
CA ILE A 164 -24.10 -0.46 -24.73
C ILE A 164 -23.22 -0.16 -25.96
N VAL A 165 -23.69 0.74 -26.83
CA VAL A 165 -22.98 1.09 -28.08
C VAL A 165 -21.73 1.94 -27.81
N GLY A 166 -21.83 2.96 -26.96
CA GLY A 166 -20.71 3.83 -26.65
C GLY A 166 -19.60 3.10 -25.89
N GLY A 167 -19.94 2.15 -25.03
CA GLY A 167 -19.00 1.31 -24.29
C GLY A 167 -18.07 0.52 -25.21
N ILE A 168 -18.66 -0.15 -26.21
CA ILE A 168 -17.89 -0.90 -27.22
C ILE A 168 -16.97 0.07 -27.99
N ILE A 169 -17.52 1.13 -28.59
CA ILE A 169 -16.73 2.07 -29.43
C ILE A 169 -15.59 2.74 -28.64
N LYS A 170 -15.84 3.12 -27.39
CA LYS A 170 -14.87 3.85 -26.56
C LYS A 170 -13.82 2.95 -25.96
N SER A 171 -14.15 1.67 -25.68
CA SER A 171 -13.14 0.68 -25.27
C SER A 171 -12.01 0.56 -26.31
N TYR A 172 -12.35 0.43 -27.59
CA TYR A 172 -11.37 0.42 -28.69
C TYR A 172 -10.70 1.79 -28.87
N SER A 173 -11.42 2.89 -28.66
CA SER A 173 -10.82 4.24 -28.78
C SER A 173 -9.68 4.49 -27.78
N TYR A 174 -9.69 3.81 -26.63
CA TYR A 174 -8.73 3.97 -25.53
C TYR A 174 -7.74 2.81 -25.38
N VAL A 175 -7.81 1.79 -26.25
CA VAL A 175 -7.00 0.57 -26.14
C VAL A 175 -5.50 0.82 -26.33
N MET A 176 -5.11 1.90 -27.01
CA MET A 176 -3.71 2.25 -27.26
C MET A 176 -3.06 3.08 -26.13
N ILE A 177 -3.84 3.61 -25.18
CA ILE A 177 -3.32 4.42 -24.05
C ILE A 177 -2.19 3.71 -23.27
N PRO A 178 -2.34 2.45 -22.80
CA PRO A 178 -1.26 1.80 -22.05
C PRO A 178 0.00 1.60 -22.89
N TYR A 179 -0.10 1.39 -24.20
CA TYR A 179 1.05 1.31 -25.11
C TYR A 179 1.74 2.67 -25.30
N ILE A 180 0.96 3.75 -25.43
CA ILE A 180 1.49 5.12 -25.48
C ILE A 180 2.24 5.45 -24.19
N LEU A 181 1.70 5.08 -23.02
CA LEU A 181 2.37 5.27 -21.72
C LEU A 181 3.61 4.38 -21.56
N ALA A 182 3.61 3.18 -22.14
CA ALA A 182 4.77 2.30 -22.16
C ALA A 182 5.90 2.84 -23.05
N GLU A 183 5.58 3.55 -24.13
CA GLU A 183 6.56 4.23 -24.96
C GLU A 183 7.02 5.55 -24.33
N ASN A 184 6.10 6.37 -23.83
CA ASN A 184 6.37 7.66 -23.23
C ASN A 184 5.52 7.90 -21.96
N PRO A 185 6.05 7.53 -20.77
CA PRO A 185 5.40 7.81 -19.48
C PRO A 185 5.22 9.31 -19.18
N ASP A 186 5.92 10.19 -19.90
CA ASP A 186 5.91 11.64 -19.69
C ASP A 186 4.89 12.40 -20.55
N ILE A 187 4.13 11.72 -21.39
CA ILE A 187 3.04 12.33 -22.14
C ILE A 187 1.97 12.93 -21.21
N SER A 188 1.34 14.03 -21.62
CA SER A 188 0.21 14.59 -20.86
C SER A 188 -1.05 13.73 -21.01
N ARG A 189 -1.94 13.77 -20.01
CA ARG A 189 -3.23 13.06 -20.08
C ARG A 189 -4.03 13.45 -21.33
N LYS A 190 -4.12 14.74 -21.65
CA LYS A 190 -4.89 15.21 -22.82
C LYS A 190 -4.31 14.65 -24.12
N GLU A 191 -2.99 14.68 -24.28
CA GLU A 191 -2.31 14.16 -25.46
C GLU A 191 -2.43 12.63 -25.58
N ALA A 192 -2.28 11.88 -24.48
CA ALA A 192 -2.43 10.41 -24.52
C ALA A 192 -3.82 9.97 -25.03
N PHE A 193 -4.88 10.64 -24.54
CA PHE A 193 -6.26 10.36 -24.97
C PHE A 193 -6.54 10.86 -26.38
N TYR A 194 -5.99 12.01 -26.77
CA TYR A 194 -6.10 12.52 -28.13
C TYR A 194 -5.43 11.56 -29.12
N LEU A 195 -4.18 11.18 -28.85
CA LEU A 195 -3.37 10.31 -29.68
C LEU A 195 -3.99 8.91 -29.83
N SER A 196 -4.42 8.28 -28.74
CA SER A 196 -5.11 6.98 -28.80
C SER A 196 -6.37 7.02 -29.68
N ARG A 197 -7.19 8.08 -29.53
CA ARG A 197 -8.42 8.24 -30.34
C ARG A 197 -8.10 8.42 -31.83
N ARG A 198 -7.05 9.19 -32.15
CA ARG A 198 -6.59 9.41 -33.52
C ARG A 198 -5.95 8.17 -34.13
N MET A 199 -5.18 7.41 -33.36
CA MET A 199 -4.60 6.13 -33.78
C MET A 199 -5.69 5.12 -34.19
N MET A 200 -6.80 5.11 -33.45
CA MET A 200 -7.92 4.18 -33.66
C MET A 200 -8.98 4.71 -34.62
N ASP A 201 -8.83 5.90 -35.17
CA ASP A 201 -9.81 6.49 -36.08
C ASP A 201 -9.85 5.73 -37.42
N GLY A 202 -11.03 5.25 -37.79
CA GLY A 202 -11.23 4.33 -38.94
C GLY A 202 -10.77 2.88 -38.71
N GLU A 203 -10.15 2.54 -37.57
CA GLU A 203 -9.55 1.21 -37.32
C GLU A 203 -10.32 0.37 -36.28
N LYS A 204 -11.32 0.95 -35.61
CA LYS A 204 -12.08 0.30 -34.51
C LYS A 204 -12.80 -0.96 -34.97
N TRP A 205 -13.40 -0.93 -36.16
CA TRP A 205 -14.13 -2.07 -36.72
C TRP A 205 -13.18 -3.23 -37.07
N GLU A 206 -11.99 -2.92 -37.61
CA GLU A 206 -10.98 -3.94 -37.88
C GLU A 206 -10.41 -4.53 -36.59
N ALA A 207 -10.22 -3.72 -35.54
CA ALA A 207 -9.82 -4.20 -34.22
C ALA A 207 -10.90 -5.08 -33.58
N PHE A 208 -12.18 -4.73 -33.71
CA PHE A 208 -13.28 -5.58 -33.26
C PHE A 208 -13.30 -6.93 -34.00
N LYS A 209 -13.11 -6.93 -35.33
CA LYS A 209 -12.98 -8.15 -36.12
C LYS A 209 -11.72 -8.96 -35.79
N LEU A 210 -10.67 -8.31 -35.28
CA LEU A 210 -9.48 -8.97 -34.77
C LEU A 210 -9.81 -9.71 -33.45
N ASP A 211 -10.50 -9.07 -32.51
CA ASP A 211 -10.96 -9.71 -31.27
C ASP A 211 -11.91 -10.88 -31.52
N LEU A 212 -12.89 -10.71 -32.42
CA LEU A 212 -13.80 -11.78 -32.83
C LEU A 212 -13.04 -13.01 -33.36
N SER A 213 -11.90 -12.78 -34.03
CA SER A 213 -11.07 -13.85 -34.57
C SER A 213 -10.24 -14.60 -33.50
N PHE A 214 -10.27 -14.15 -32.24
CA PHE A 214 -9.67 -14.85 -31.10
C PHE A 214 -10.70 -15.61 -30.26
N LEU A 215 -12.01 -15.39 -30.45
CA LEU A 215 -13.07 -16.08 -29.69
C LEU A 215 -12.95 -17.61 -29.74
N GLY A 216 -12.60 -18.18 -30.89
CA GLY A 216 -12.39 -19.63 -31.02
C GLY A 216 -11.30 -20.17 -30.09
N TRP A 217 -10.22 -19.40 -29.89
CA TRP A 217 -9.15 -19.75 -28.95
C TRP A 217 -9.58 -19.62 -27.49
N GLN A 218 -10.46 -18.66 -27.19
CA GLN A 218 -11.01 -18.49 -25.84
C GLN A 218 -11.99 -19.62 -25.50
N ILE A 219 -12.82 -20.05 -26.45
CA ILE A 219 -13.70 -21.23 -26.31
C ILE A 219 -12.87 -22.48 -26.02
N LEU A 220 -11.77 -22.69 -26.77
CA LEU A 220 -10.83 -23.77 -26.49
C LEU A 220 -10.21 -23.65 -25.08
N GLY A 221 -9.89 -22.43 -24.67
CA GLY A 221 -9.46 -22.12 -23.31
C GLY A 221 -10.42 -22.64 -22.24
N TYR A 222 -11.72 -22.37 -22.37
CA TYR A 222 -12.74 -22.87 -21.44
C TYR A 222 -12.83 -24.40 -21.41
N VAL A 223 -12.72 -25.07 -22.57
CA VAL A 223 -12.71 -26.55 -22.65
C VAL A 223 -11.50 -27.14 -21.93
N THR A 224 -10.35 -26.44 -21.96
CA THR A 224 -9.10 -26.87 -21.28
C THR A 224 -9.00 -26.40 -19.82
N LEU A 225 -10.12 -26.08 -19.16
CA LEU A 225 -10.15 -25.55 -17.78
C LEU A 225 -9.27 -24.30 -17.59
N GLY A 226 -9.17 -23.46 -18.63
CA GLY A 226 -8.40 -22.21 -18.64
C GLY A 226 -6.95 -22.34 -19.12
N LEU A 227 -6.35 -23.54 -19.16
CA LEU A 227 -4.94 -23.70 -19.54
C LEU A 227 -4.65 -23.22 -20.98
N GLY A 228 -5.52 -23.51 -21.93
CA GLY A 228 -5.41 -23.04 -23.32
C GLY A 228 -5.53 -21.52 -23.46
N ASP A 229 -6.26 -20.86 -22.55
CA ASP A 229 -6.34 -19.40 -22.54
C ASP A 229 -5.00 -18.80 -22.07
N TRP A 230 -4.44 -19.32 -20.98
CA TRP A 230 -3.16 -18.85 -20.42
C TRP A 230 -1.95 -19.17 -21.29
N LEU A 231 -1.89 -20.37 -21.87
CA LEU A 231 -0.71 -20.86 -22.60
C LEU A 231 -0.68 -20.50 -24.08
N ILE A 232 -1.84 -20.17 -24.66
CA ILE A 232 -1.97 -19.95 -26.11
C ILE A 232 -2.72 -18.67 -26.42
N ALA A 233 -3.97 -18.52 -25.96
CA ALA A 233 -4.83 -17.43 -26.41
C ALA A 233 -4.36 -16.05 -25.92
N MET A 234 -4.02 -15.91 -24.63
CA MET A 234 -3.52 -14.67 -24.02
C MET A 234 -2.19 -14.22 -24.62
N PRO A 235 -1.13 -15.06 -24.69
CA PRO A 235 0.11 -14.74 -25.40
C PRO A 235 -0.14 -14.25 -26.82
N TYR A 236 -1.04 -14.93 -27.53
CA TYR A 236 -1.31 -14.65 -28.93
C TYR A 236 -2.06 -13.34 -29.14
N ARG A 237 -3.03 -13.03 -28.27
CA ARG A 237 -3.77 -11.76 -28.32
C ARG A 237 -2.86 -10.59 -27.96
N GLU A 238 -2.10 -10.67 -26.87
CA GLU A 238 -1.24 -9.57 -26.40
C GLU A 238 -0.13 -9.23 -27.41
N THR A 239 0.50 -10.25 -28.01
CA THR A 239 1.49 -10.03 -29.08
C THR A 239 0.86 -9.45 -30.34
N ALA A 240 -0.35 -9.87 -30.73
CA ALA A 240 -1.06 -9.29 -31.87
C ALA A 240 -1.42 -7.81 -31.66
N TYR A 241 -1.79 -7.41 -30.43
CA TYR A 241 -2.06 -6.02 -30.10
C TYR A 241 -0.80 -5.16 -30.03
N ALA A 242 0.34 -5.72 -29.56
CA ALA A 242 1.62 -5.04 -29.64
C ALA A 242 2.02 -4.77 -31.11
N GLU A 243 1.80 -5.72 -32.02
CA GLU A 243 2.01 -5.54 -33.46
C GLU A 243 1.05 -4.49 -34.05
N LEU A 244 -0.23 -4.52 -33.66
CA LEU A 244 -1.20 -3.52 -34.05
C LEU A 244 -0.74 -2.11 -33.64
N TYR A 245 -0.28 -1.94 -32.40
CA TYR A 245 0.25 -0.66 -31.92
C TYR A 245 1.39 -0.14 -32.80
N ILE A 246 2.38 -0.99 -33.12
CA ILE A 246 3.51 -0.59 -33.98
C ILE A 246 3.05 -0.17 -35.38
N ARG A 247 2.01 -0.83 -35.92
CA ARG A 247 1.45 -0.48 -37.22
C ARG A 247 0.72 0.86 -37.19
N LEU A 248 -0.08 1.10 -36.14
CA LEU A 248 -0.78 2.36 -35.92
C LEU A 248 0.21 3.50 -35.65
N ARG A 249 1.25 3.25 -34.86
CA ARG A 249 2.37 4.18 -34.60
C ARG A 249 3.02 4.64 -35.91
N LYS A 250 3.35 3.71 -36.82
CA LYS A 250 3.91 4.05 -38.14
C LYS A 250 2.95 4.87 -38.99
N LYS A 251 1.65 4.55 -38.99
CA LYS A 251 0.61 5.33 -39.69
C LYS A 251 0.55 6.77 -39.17
N VAL A 252 0.51 6.94 -37.86
CA VAL A 252 0.42 8.26 -37.18
C VAL A 252 1.67 9.11 -37.41
N ARG A 253 2.86 8.51 -37.35
CA ARG A 253 4.12 9.21 -37.68
C ARG A 253 4.18 9.64 -39.14
N LYS A 254 3.78 8.77 -40.09
CA LYS A 254 3.74 9.11 -41.52
C LYS A 254 2.72 10.22 -41.83
N ALA A 255 1.58 10.21 -41.15
CA ALA A 255 0.52 11.20 -41.31
C ALA A 255 0.78 12.52 -40.56
N HIS A 256 1.91 12.68 -39.87
CA HIS A 256 2.29 13.90 -39.13
C HIS A 256 1.20 14.42 -38.19
N ILE A 257 0.45 13.51 -37.55
CA ILE A 257 -0.64 13.89 -36.65
C ILE A 257 -0.06 14.62 -35.42
N PRO A 258 -0.70 15.68 -34.91
CA PRO A 258 -0.31 16.32 -33.66
C PRO A 258 -0.15 15.29 -32.52
N GLY A 259 0.97 15.34 -31.80
CA GLY A 259 1.32 14.37 -30.75
C GLY A 259 2.10 13.13 -31.22
N ALA A 260 2.27 12.92 -32.53
CA ALA A 260 3.17 11.89 -33.05
C ALA A 260 4.64 12.11 -32.63
N LYS A 261 5.00 13.37 -32.37
CA LYS A 261 6.30 13.78 -31.84
C LYS A 261 6.62 13.15 -30.48
N ASP A 262 5.62 12.70 -29.72
CA ASP A 262 5.81 12.13 -28.38
C ASP A 262 6.10 10.62 -28.42
N LEU A 263 5.99 9.99 -29.60
CA LEU A 263 6.35 8.59 -29.85
C LEU A 263 7.81 8.49 -30.33
N LYS A 264 8.76 8.71 -29.41
CA LYS A 264 10.18 8.93 -29.72
C LYS A 264 11.07 7.69 -29.60
N ASP A 265 10.54 6.55 -29.14
CA ASP A 265 11.37 5.36 -28.90
C ASP A 265 11.77 4.69 -30.23
N ARG A 266 12.95 5.07 -30.75
CA ARG A 266 13.47 4.55 -32.01
C ARG A 266 13.92 3.09 -31.91
N ALA A 267 14.29 2.63 -30.72
CA ALA A 267 14.71 1.25 -30.48
C ALA A 267 13.55 0.24 -30.64
N LEU A 268 12.30 0.71 -30.72
CA LEU A 268 11.13 -0.11 -31.06
C LEU A 268 10.94 -0.37 -32.57
N ASP A 269 11.64 0.32 -33.47
CA ASP A 269 11.46 0.19 -34.93
C ASP A 269 12.25 -0.98 -35.57
N VAL A 270 12.95 -1.79 -34.76
CA VAL A 270 13.82 -2.90 -35.20
C VAL A 270 13.01 -4.09 -35.75
N LYS A 271 13.55 -4.82 -36.73
CA LYS A 271 12.90 -6.00 -37.35
C LYS A 271 12.88 -7.20 -36.41
N PHE A 272 14.04 -7.60 -35.89
CA PHE A 272 14.25 -8.54 -34.77
C PHE A 272 15.77 -8.56 -34.50
N SER A 273 16.19 -8.65 -33.24
CA SER A 273 17.57 -8.80 -32.81
C SER A 273 17.63 -9.84 -31.68
N ASP A 274 18.66 -10.69 -31.67
CA ASP A 274 18.87 -11.65 -30.58
C ASP A 274 19.39 -10.98 -29.29
N THR A 275 19.75 -9.70 -29.37
CA THR A 275 20.23 -8.91 -28.22
C THR A 275 19.10 -8.46 -27.30
N ALA A 276 19.46 -7.96 -26.11
CA ALA A 276 18.54 -7.23 -25.25
C ALA A 276 18.24 -5.81 -25.78
N TYR A 277 17.16 -5.20 -25.29
CA TYR A 277 16.85 -3.80 -25.56
C TYR A 277 17.96 -2.88 -25.00
N PRO A 278 18.51 -1.95 -25.80
CA PRO A 278 19.56 -1.04 -25.35
C PRO A 278 18.99 0.00 -24.37
N GLU A 279 19.12 -0.23 -23.06
CA GLU A 279 18.51 0.63 -22.02
C GLU A 279 18.99 2.09 -22.12
N GLU A 280 20.24 2.31 -22.50
CA GLU A 280 20.85 3.64 -22.69
C GLU A 280 20.19 4.46 -23.81
N SER A 281 19.57 3.78 -24.78
CA SER A 281 18.88 4.43 -25.90
C SER A 281 17.50 4.98 -25.51
N TYR A 282 17.03 4.66 -24.30
CA TYR A 282 15.73 5.12 -23.82
C TYR A 282 15.80 6.63 -23.51
N PHE A 283 14.91 7.40 -24.14
CA PHE A 283 15.00 8.87 -24.18
C PHE A 283 14.70 9.58 -22.85
N ILE A 284 14.19 8.88 -21.83
CA ILE A 284 14.06 9.44 -20.49
C ILE A 284 15.27 8.99 -19.68
N GLN A 285 16.25 9.86 -19.57
CA GLN A 285 17.35 9.69 -18.62
C GLN A 285 16.85 10.11 -17.23
N THR A 286 16.97 9.23 -16.24
CA THR A 286 16.59 9.56 -14.85
C THR A 286 17.69 10.38 -14.19
N ASP A 287 17.83 11.63 -14.64
CA ASP A 287 18.74 12.59 -14.03
C ASP A 287 18.10 13.17 -12.76
N ARG A 288 18.54 12.75 -11.57
CA ARG A 288 18.64 13.62 -10.37
C ARG A 288 19.35 12.92 -9.21
N PRO A 289 20.12 13.70 -8.42
CA PRO A 289 20.98 13.18 -7.36
C PRO A 289 20.13 12.63 -6.21
N ALA A 290 20.70 11.63 -5.53
CA ALA A 290 20.25 11.25 -4.20
C ALA A 290 20.31 12.50 -3.29
N TYR A 291 19.32 12.66 -2.41
CA TYR A 291 19.34 13.54 -1.23
C TYR A 291 18.80 14.98 -1.41
N GLN A 292 17.63 15.23 -0.78
CA GLN A 292 17.30 16.53 -0.19
C GLN A 292 17.84 16.51 1.26
N PRO A 293 18.43 17.61 1.77
CA PRO A 293 18.89 17.65 3.15
C PRO A 293 17.73 17.41 4.11
N ARG A 294 17.83 16.32 4.86
CA ARG A 294 16.88 15.99 5.92
C ARG A 294 17.00 17.04 7.03
N PRO A 295 15.92 17.33 7.80
CA PRO A 295 16.05 18.05 9.05
C PRO A 295 17.18 17.42 9.89
N GLU A 296 17.97 18.24 10.58
CA GLU A 296 19.14 17.77 11.32
C GLU A 296 18.69 16.95 12.54
N VAL A 297 18.49 15.65 12.31
CA VAL A 297 18.05 14.65 13.31
C VAL A 297 19.18 14.33 14.30
N ASP A 298 20.43 14.52 13.88
CA ASP A 298 21.61 14.23 14.69
C ASP A 298 22.00 15.43 15.58
N ARG A 299 21.03 15.89 16.40
CA ARG A 299 21.24 16.99 17.35
C ARG A 299 21.50 16.49 18.77
N HIS A 300 22.17 17.33 19.55
CA HIS A 300 22.38 17.09 20.98
C HIS A 300 21.23 17.70 21.79
N TYR A 301 20.52 16.85 22.52
CA TYR A 301 19.44 17.28 23.41
C TYR A 301 20.00 17.55 24.81
N SER A 302 19.66 18.71 25.38
CA SER A 302 20.00 19.03 26.77
C SER A 302 19.20 18.17 27.75
N LEU A 303 19.70 17.97 28.98
CA LEU A 303 18.96 17.24 30.02
C LEU A 303 17.59 17.90 30.31
N ILE A 304 17.55 19.22 30.31
CA ILE A 304 16.32 20.01 30.49
C ILE A 304 15.33 19.71 29.35
N SER A 305 15.80 19.73 28.10
CA SER A 305 14.97 19.38 26.93
C SER A 305 14.43 17.96 27.03
N LEU A 306 15.26 16.99 27.43
CA LEU A 306 14.82 15.60 27.59
C LEU A 306 13.74 15.47 28.67
N ILE A 307 13.90 16.12 29.83
CA ILE A 307 12.88 16.11 30.89
C ILE A 307 11.55 16.69 30.37
N LEU A 308 11.58 17.80 29.63
CA LEU A 308 10.36 18.42 29.10
C LEU A 308 9.72 17.59 27.98
N ILE A 309 10.54 16.95 27.12
CA ILE A 309 10.05 16.00 26.10
C ILE A 309 9.38 14.79 26.77
N PHE A 310 9.96 14.27 27.86
CA PHE A 310 9.36 13.17 28.65
C PHE A 310 7.92 13.53 29.04
N PHE A 311 7.76 14.64 29.75
CA PHE A 311 6.46 15.07 30.26
C PHE A 311 5.48 15.41 29.14
N THR A 312 5.96 16.02 28.05
CA THR A 312 5.11 16.35 26.90
C THR A 312 4.55 15.08 26.26
N PHE A 313 5.38 14.06 26.03
CA PHE A 313 4.92 12.78 25.49
C PHE A 313 4.05 12.00 26.48
N SER A 314 4.36 12.04 27.78
CA SER A 314 3.52 11.39 28.79
C SER A 314 2.14 12.03 28.94
N ILE A 315 2.04 13.36 28.88
CA ILE A 315 0.75 14.08 28.90
C ILE A 315 0.00 13.85 27.58
N ALA A 316 0.68 13.91 26.43
CA ALA A 316 0.06 13.63 25.13
C ALA A 316 -0.49 12.20 25.06
N GLY A 317 0.25 11.22 25.57
CA GLY A 317 -0.21 9.83 25.69
C GLY A 317 -1.44 9.69 26.59
N TRP A 318 -1.46 10.42 27.72
CA TRP A 318 -2.63 10.48 28.59
C TRP A 318 -3.85 11.06 27.90
N LEU A 319 -3.70 12.21 27.22
CA LEU A 319 -4.78 12.83 26.45
C LEU A 319 -5.28 11.91 25.34
N TRP A 320 -4.38 11.20 24.66
CA TRP A 320 -4.73 10.22 23.63
C TRP A 320 -5.57 9.08 24.18
N GLU A 321 -5.11 8.42 25.25
CA GLU A 321 -5.82 7.27 25.85
C GLU A 321 -7.19 7.66 26.42
N VAL A 322 -7.26 8.79 27.14
CA VAL A 322 -8.51 9.31 27.70
C VAL A 322 -9.46 9.72 26.58
N GLY A 323 -8.97 10.46 25.58
CA GLY A 323 -9.75 10.90 24.43
C GLY A 323 -10.25 9.73 23.58
N PHE A 324 -9.42 8.72 23.35
CA PHE A 324 -9.80 7.50 22.65
C PHE A 324 -10.88 6.74 23.42
N HIS A 325 -10.75 6.59 24.74
CA HIS A 325 -11.77 5.94 25.57
C HIS A 325 -13.09 6.71 25.55
N LEU A 326 -13.04 8.03 25.70
CA LEU A 326 -14.20 8.92 25.64
C LEU A 326 -14.91 8.82 24.29
N PHE A 327 -14.17 8.82 23.19
CA PHE A 327 -14.74 8.68 21.84
C PHE A 327 -15.40 7.31 21.62
N MET A 328 -14.81 6.25 22.14
CA MET A 328 -15.29 4.87 21.93
C MET A 328 -16.47 4.49 22.84
N THR A 329 -16.53 5.04 24.05
CA THR A 329 -17.49 4.61 25.09
C THR A 329 -18.45 5.71 25.52
N GLY A 330 -18.14 6.98 25.25
CA GLY A 330 -18.87 8.13 25.77
C GLY A 330 -18.56 8.46 27.24
N GLU A 331 -17.72 7.67 27.91
CA GLU A 331 -17.40 7.85 29.33
C GLU A 331 -16.02 8.49 29.50
N PHE A 332 -15.93 9.51 30.37
CA PHE A 332 -14.65 10.10 30.75
C PHE A 332 -14.00 9.26 31.84
N VAL A 333 -12.86 8.66 31.52
CA VAL A 333 -12.13 7.79 32.45
C VAL A 333 -10.66 8.20 32.47
N LYS A 334 -10.10 8.41 33.67
CA LYS A 334 -8.67 8.72 33.84
C LYS A 334 -7.85 7.46 33.60
N ARG A 335 -7.21 7.36 32.43
CA ARG A 335 -6.40 6.21 32.02
C ARG A 335 -5.00 6.28 32.64
N GLY A 336 -4.37 5.12 32.82
CA GLY A 336 -3.00 5.00 33.38
C GLY A 336 -2.95 4.54 34.84
N THR A 337 -1.75 4.21 35.31
CA THR A 337 -1.47 3.70 36.66
C THR A 337 -1.45 4.79 37.74
N MET A 338 -1.18 6.03 37.34
CA MET A 338 -0.99 7.17 38.24
C MET A 338 -2.21 8.09 38.28
N ALA A 339 -2.34 8.91 39.32
CA ALA A 339 -3.49 9.81 39.47
C ALA A 339 -3.36 11.09 38.62
N GLY A 340 -2.12 11.52 38.34
CA GLY A 340 -1.80 12.67 37.52
C GLY A 340 -2.02 12.45 36.01
N PRO A 341 -2.00 13.53 35.21
CA PRO A 341 -2.30 13.49 33.78
C PRO A 341 -1.09 13.04 32.94
N TRP A 342 -0.45 11.93 33.32
CA TRP A 342 0.71 11.39 32.62
C TRP A 342 0.63 9.87 32.48
N LEU A 343 0.97 9.38 31.28
CA LEU A 343 1.35 7.98 31.08
C LEU A 343 2.86 7.89 30.86
N PRO A 344 3.64 7.44 31.86
CA PRO A 344 5.11 7.37 31.80
C PRO A 344 5.63 6.55 30.62
N ILE A 345 4.87 5.55 30.17
CA ILE A 345 5.26 4.65 29.08
C ILE A 345 5.46 5.39 27.75
N TYR A 346 4.64 6.40 27.46
CA TYR A 346 4.76 7.23 26.25
C TYR A 346 6.01 8.13 26.30
N GLY A 347 6.25 8.77 27.45
CA GLY A 347 7.45 9.57 27.68
C GLY A 347 8.73 8.75 27.59
N THR A 348 8.73 7.58 28.23
CA THR A 348 9.86 6.64 28.21
C THR A 348 10.13 6.12 26.80
N GLY A 349 9.09 5.65 26.09
CA GLY A 349 9.22 5.15 24.72
C GLY A 349 9.77 6.20 23.76
N GLY A 350 9.24 7.44 23.81
CA GLY A 350 9.70 8.53 22.96
C GLY A 350 11.14 8.96 23.25
N ILE A 351 11.55 9.05 24.52
CA ILE A 351 12.92 9.40 24.88
C ILE A 351 13.91 8.31 24.48
N LEU A 352 13.61 7.05 24.79
CA LEU A 352 14.52 5.95 24.43
C LEU A 352 14.64 5.83 22.91
N ALA A 353 13.56 6.07 22.16
CA ALA A 353 13.60 6.14 20.70
C ALA A 353 14.53 7.27 20.22
N ILE A 354 14.41 8.49 20.78
CA ILE A 354 15.28 9.61 20.43
C ILE A 354 16.74 9.31 20.79
N LEU A 355 17.03 8.83 22.00
CA LEU A 355 18.40 8.63 22.48
C LEU A 355 19.12 7.49 21.75
N PHE A 356 18.45 6.35 21.55
CA PHE A 356 19.09 5.16 20.99
C PHE A 356 18.96 5.06 19.48
N LEU A 357 17.87 5.55 18.89
CA LEU A 357 17.55 5.29 17.49
C LEU A 357 17.78 6.51 16.56
N LYS A 358 18.03 7.72 17.08
CA LYS A 358 18.35 8.89 16.23
C LYS A 358 19.56 8.66 15.33
N ARG A 359 20.55 7.87 15.77
CA ARG A 359 21.74 7.52 14.94
C ARG A 359 21.35 6.69 13.71
N LEU A 360 20.25 5.94 13.80
CA LEU A 360 19.71 5.16 12.69
C LEU A 360 18.85 6.01 11.75
N ALA A 361 18.57 7.27 12.08
CA ALA A 361 17.65 8.13 11.33
C ALA A 361 18.01 8.28 9.84
N LYS A 362 19.27 8.04 9.44
CA LYS A 362 19.72 7.99 8.04
C LYS A 362 19.07 6.83 7.25
N ARG A 363 18.65 5.75 7.91
CA ARG A 363 18.01 4.56 7.33
C ARG A 363 16.55 4.40 7.84
N PRO A 364 15.56 5.09 7.23
CA PRO A 364 14.20 5.21 7.81
C PRO A 364 13.48 3.88 8.02
N ALA A 365 13.64 2.91 7.12
CA ALA A 365 13.06 1.58 7.30
C ALA A 365 13.64 0.86 8.52
N LEU A 366 14.96 0.96 8.74
CA LEU A 366 15.63 0.39 9.90
C LEU A 366 15.21 1.13 11.18
N THR A 367 15.13 2.46 11.15
CA THR A 367 14.61 3.26 12.27
C THR A 367 13.22 2.78 12.67
N TYR A 368 12.30 2.63 11.71
CA TYR A 368 10.94 2.17 11.97
C TYR A 368 10.92 0.79 12.62
N VAL A 369 11.64 -0.20 12.05
CA VAL A 369 11.70 -1.55 12.61
C VAL A 369 12.28 -1.55 14.02
N MET A 370 13.37 -0.81 14.26
CA MET A 370 13.98 -0.73 15.59
C MET A 370 13.08 -0.01 16.59
N THR A 371 12.33 1.00 16.17
CA THR A 371 11.33 1.66 17.01
C THR A 371 10.19 0.71 17.39
N VAL A 372 9.68 -0.08 16.44
CA VAL A 372 8.68 -1.12 16.70
C VAL A 372 9.18 -2.09 17.76
N LEU A 373 10.42 -2.57 17.63
CA LEU A 373 11.03 -3.49 18.60
C LEU A 373 11.22 -2.84 19.98
N LEU A 374 11.73 -1.61 20.01
CA LEU A 374 11.97 -0.87 21.26
C LEU A 374 10.65 -0.61 22.02
N CYS A 375 9.69 0.05 21.38
CA CYS A 375 8.41 0.36 22.01
C CYS A 375 7.62 -0.91 22.35
N GLY A 376 7.64 -1.92 21.47
CA GLY A 376 7.02 -3.21 21.74
C GLY A 376 7.62 -3.94 22.95
N THR A 377 8.94 -3.84 23.13
CA THR A 377 9.62 -4.42 24.30
C THR A 377 9.23 -3.68 25.58
N ILE A 378 9.23 -2.35 25.55
CA ILE A 378 8.80 -1.52 26.70
C ILE A 378 7.36 -1.86 27.09
N GLU A 379 6.45 -1.93 26.11
CA GLU A 379 5.05 -2.27 26.30
C GLU A 379 4.90 -3.66 26.94
N TYR A 380 5.56 -4.66 26.38
CA TYR A 380 5.48 -6.04 26.87
C TYR A 380 6.02 -6.19 28.29
N VAL A 381 7.20 -5.62 28.55
CA VAL A 381 7.86 -5.70 29.85
C VAL A 381 7.07 -4.92 30.90
N THR A 382 6.53 -3.75 30.57
CA THR A 382 5.70 -2.99 31.52
C THR A 382 4.42 -3.74 31.85
N ALA A 383 3.73 -4.31 30.85
CA ALA A 383 2.55 -5.14 31.08
C ALA A 383 2.86 -6.37 31.95
N TRP A 384 4.02 -7.02 31.73
CA TRP A 384 4.48 -8.13 32.55
C TRP A 384 4.78 -7.71 33.99
N PHE A 385 5.50 -6.60 34.17
CA PHE A 385 5.87 -6.08 35.48
C PHE A 385 4.63 -5.72 36.31
N LEU A 386 3.64 -5.04 35.71
CA LEU A 386 2.37 -4.71 36.38
C LEU A 386 1.57 -5.95 36.74
N TRP A 387 1.59 -6.98 35.88
CA TRP A 387 0.95 -8.26 36.19
C TRP A 387 1.61 -8.95 37.40
N GLU A 388 2.94 -8.92 37.49
CA GLU A 388 3.68 -9.60 38.55
C GLU A 388 3.60 -8.86 39.90
N THR A 389 3.55 -7.53 39.87
CA THR A 389 3.60 -6.68 41.08
C THR A 389 2.23 -6.28 41.60
N VAL A 390 1.27 -5.99 40.71
CA VAL A 390 -0.05 -5.44 41.08
C VAL A 390 -1.20 -6.41 40.72
N HIS A 391 -0.92 -7.50 40.01
CA HIS A 391 -1.90 -8.51 39.58
C HIS A 391 -3.12 -7.94 38.83
N MET A 392 -2.91 -6.84 38.10
CA MET A 392 -3.92 -6.16 37.30
C MET A 392 -3.38 -5.78 35.93
N LYS A 393 -4.28 -5.70 34.94
CA LYS A 393 -3.97 -5.27 33.57
C LYS A 393 -4.58 -3.89 33.30
N TRP A 394 -3.76 -2.90 32.95
CA TRP A 394 -4.20 -1.56 32.51
C TRP A 394 -4.58 -1.49 31.03
N TRP A 395 -4.04 -2.42 30.25
CA TRP A 395 -4.43 -2.68 28.88
C TRP A 395 -4.42 -4.19 28.64
N ASP A 396 -5.23 -4.62 27.69
CA ASP A 396 -5.37 -6.01 27.34
C ASP A 396 -5.72 -6.12 25.86
N TYR A 397 -4.75 -6.59 25.08
CA TYR A 397 -4.85 -6.84 23.66
C TYR A 397 -5.33 -8.27 23.33
N THR A 398 -5.87 -9.00 24.30
CA THR A 398 -6.47 -10.33 24.03
C THR A 398 -7.53 -10.20 22.95
N GLY A 399 -7.39 -11.00 21.89
CA GLY A 399 -8.27 -10.98 20.72
C GLY A 399 -7.85 -10.01 19.60
N TYR A 400 -6.85 -9.15 19.81
CA TYR A 400 -6.29 -8.31 18.75
C TYR A 400 -5.42 -9.12 17.78
N PHE A 401 -5.27 -8.62 16.54
CA PHE A 401 -4.47 -9.25 15.49
C PHE A 401 -2.98 -9.32 15.87
N VAL A 402 -2.44 -10.54 15.79
CA VAL A 402 -1.12 -10.99 16.25
C VAL A 402 -0.78 -10.43 17.64
N ASN A 403 -1.61 -10.76 18.63
CA ASN A 403 -1.35 -10.43 20.04
C ASN A 403 -0.47 -11.49 20.72
N ILE A 404 0.39 -11.05 21.65
CA ILE A 404 1.25 -11.92 22.46
C ILE A 404 0.82 -11.77 23.93
N HIS A 405 0.24 -12.83 24.50
CA HIS A 405 -0.27 -12.89 25.88
C HIS A 405 -1.21 -11.73 26.27
N GLY A 406 -1.87 -11.08 25.29
CA GLY A 406 -2.66 -9.87 25.51
C GLY A 406 -1.85 -8.63 25.92
N ARG A 407 -0.52 -8.66 25.86
CA ARG A 407 0.36 -7.55 26.32
C ARG A 407 0.77 -6.60 25.21
N VAL A 408 0.96 -7.12 24.01
CA VAL A 408 1.24 -6.36 22.78
C VAL A 408 0.45 -6.96 21.62
N CYS A 409 0.17 -6.17 20.58
CA CYS A 409 -0.42 -6.64 19.33
C CYS A 409 0.19 -5.93 18.11
N LEU A 410 0.08 -6.54 16.93
CA LEU A 410 0.67 -5.99 15.70
C LEU A 410 0.08 -4.62 15.33
N GLU A 411 -1.22 -4.42 15.55
CA GLU A 411 -1.88 -3.12 15.35
C GLU A 411 -1.20 -2.02 16.17
N GLY A 412 -1.04 -2.26 17.48
CA GLY A 412 -0.37 -1.33 18.39
C GLY A 412 1.09 -1.12 18.01
N LEU A 413 1.83 -2.19 17.68
CA LEU A 413 3.22 -2.13 17.27
C LEU A 413 3.44 -1.25 16.03
N ILE A 414 2.56 -1.31 15.03
CA ILE A 414 2.61 -0.44 13.84
C ILE A 414 2.45 1.04 14.25
N VAL A 415 1.44 1.34 15.09
CA VAL A 415 1.19 2.70 15.57
C VAL A 415 2.37 3.22 16.41
N PHE A 416 2.95 2.37 17.27
CA PHE A 416 4.13 2.72 18.06
C PHE A 416 5.36 2.98 17.19
N GLY A 417 5.54 2.19 16.12
CA GLY A 417 6.60 2.42 15.12
C GLY A 417 6.48 3.79 14.45
N LEU A 418 5.27 4.16 14.03
CA LEU A 418 4.99 5.48 13.44
C LEU A 418 5.18 6.60 14.47
N GLY A 419 4.67 6.42 15.70
CA GLY A 419 4.78 7.39 16.78
C GLY A 419 6.23 7.67 17.18
N GLY A 420 7.06 6.62 17.35
CA GLY A 420 8.47 6.82 17.66
C GLY A 420 9.28 7.36 16.47
N CYS A 421 8.90 7.05 15.22
CA CYS A 421 9.46 7.77 14.07
C CYS A 421 9.09 9.26 14.10
N ALA A 422 7.83 9.61 14.40
CA ALA A 422 7.43 11.00 14.57
C ALA A 422 8.21 11.69 15.70
N ALA A 423 8.47 10.98 16.81
CA ALA A 423 9.32 11.47 17.90
C ALA A 423 10.74 11.81 17.42
N ILE A 424 11.36 10.93 16.62
CA ILE A 424 12.74 11.12 16.13
C ILE A 424 12.83 12.21 15.05
N TYR A 425 11.93 12.19 14.07
CA TYR A 425 12.05 13.02 12.87
C TYR A 425 11.37 14.38 12.95
N LEU A 426 10.35 14.53 13.81
CA LEU A 426 9.47 15.70 13.83
C LEU A 426 9.38 16.32 15.23
N LEU A 427 8.82 15.57 16.18
CA LEU A 427 8.41 16.12 17.48
C LEU A 427 9.61 16.44 18.37
N GLY A 428 10.62 15.55 18.45
CA GLY A 428 11.82 15.80 19.23
C GLY A 428 12.54 17.09 18.80
N PRO A 429 12.91 17.24 17.51
CA PRO A 429 13.48 18.47 16.98
C PRO A 429 12.62 19.73 17.24
N ALA A 430 11.31 19.65 16.97
CA ALA A 430 10.41 20.79 17.13
C ALA A 430 10.23 21.22 18.59
N LEU A 431 10.14 20.26 19.52
CA LEU A 431 10.02 20.54 20.96
C LEU A 431 11.31 21.13 21.52
N ASP A 432 12.48 20.63 21.11
CA ASP A 432 13.76 21.17 21.55
C ASP A 432 13.97 22.61 21.08
N GLU A 433 13.59 22.92 19.84
CA GLU A 433 13.59 24.29 19.31
C GLU A 433 12.61 25.19 20.08
N LEU A 434 11.39 24.70 20.33
CA LEU A 434 10.40 25.41 21.14
C LEU A 434 10.94 25.73 22.54
N PHE A 435 11.58 24.78 23.21
CA PHE A 435 12.13 24.99 24.56
C PHE A 435 13.34 25.93 24.55
N SER A 436 14.15 25.91 23.50
CA SER A 436 15.29 26.82 23.36
C SER A 436 14.91 28.31 23.32
N GLY A 437 13.65 28.62 22.98
CA GLY A 437 13.10 29.98 22.99
C GLY A 437 12.84 30.56 24.38
N PHE A 438 12.94 29.78 25.45
CA PHE A 438 12.64 30.22 26.82
C PHE A 438 13.90 30.39 27.68
N SER A 439 13.82 31.25 28.71
CA SER A 439 14.95 31.46 29.62
C SER A 439 15.26 30.21 30.45
N ARG A 440 16.56 29.88 30.58
CA ARG A 440 17.03 28.67 31.28
C ARG A 440 16.55 28.57 32.73
N ARG A 441 16.41 29.70 33.44
CA ARG A 441 15.92 29.73 34.83
C ARG A 441 14.46 29.26 34.93
N ILE A 442 13.61 29.70 34.00
CA ILE A 442 12.21 29.28 33.95
C ILE A 442 12.12 27.78 33.66
N LEU A 443 12.86 27.29 32.66
CA LEU A 443 12.84 25.88 32.30
C LEU A 443 13.30 24.96 33.44
N ILE A 444 14.32 25.37 34.19
CA ILE A 444 14.78 24.63 35.39
C ILE A 444 13.68 24.60 36.45
N GLY A 445 13.02 25.73 36.74
CA GLY A 445 11.91 25.79 37.69
C GLY A 445 10.75 24.89 37.30
N VAL A 446 10.37 24.89 36.02
CA VAL A 446 9.32 24.01 35.48
C VAL A 446 9.73 22.54 35.58
N CYS A 447 10.97 22.18 35.22
CA CYS A 447 11.45 20.81 35.35
C CYS A 447 11.43 20.33 36.81
N ALA A 448 11.87 21.17 37.74
CA ALA A 448 11.88 20.84 39.17
C ALA A 448 10.44 20.61 39.69
N ALA A 449 9.50 21.47 39.32
CA ALA A 449 8.10 21.32 39.69
C ALA A 449 7.48 20.04 39.11
N LEU A 450 7.67 19.77 37.81
CA LEU A 450 7.15 18.57 37.16
C LEU A 450 7.73 17.29 37.77
N LEU A 451 9.05 17.25 38.02
CA LEU A 451 9.70 16.11 38.65
C LEU A 451 9.20 15.89 40.08
N LEU A 452 9.03 16.95 40.86
CA LEU A 452 8.49 16.85 42.22
C LEU A 452 7.07 16.29 42.21
N LEU A 453 6.17 16.86 41.39
CA LEU A 453 4.78 16.39 41.27
C LEU A 453 4.71 14.93 40.80
N PHE A 454 5.54 14.57 39.81
CA PHE A 454 5.62 13.21 39.29
C PHE A 454 6.12 12.22 40.34
N ALA A 455 7.13 12.60 41.13
CA ALA A 455 7.66 11.76 42.20
C ALA A 455 6.63 11.57 43.33
N LEU A 456 5.93 12.63 43.74
CA LEU A 456 4.89 12.56 44.76
C LEU A 456 3.72 11.67 44.32
N ASP A 457 3.25 11.84 43.08
CA ASP A 457 2.17 10.99 42.53
C ASP A 457 2.64 9.54 42.32
N GLY A 458 3.89 9.33 41.94
CA GLY A 458 4.50 8.00 41.85
C GLY A 458 4.50 7.28 43.19
N ALA A 459 4.97 7.96 44.24
CA ALA A 459 4.99 7.42 45.60
C ALA A 459 3.57 7.09 46.11
N TRP A 460 2.61 7.98 45.84
CA TRP A 460 1.20 7.73 46.17
C TRP A 460 0.63 6.53 45.40
N SER A 461 0.83 6.50 44.09
CA SER A 461 0.25 5.50 43.18
C SER A 461 0.82 4.09 43.37
N VAL A 462 2.00 3.94 43.99
CA VAL A 462 2.51 2.62 44.40
C VAL A 462 1.60 1.96 45.44
N SER A 463 1.05 2.74 46.38
CA SER A 463 0.14 2.24 47.42
C SER A 463 -1.33 2.31 46.99
N HIS A 464 -1.68 3.28 46.14
CA HIS A 464 -3.03 3.53 45.67
C HIS A 464 -3.07 3.62 44.14
N PRO A 465 -2.82 2.50 43.43
CA PRO A 465 -2.79 2.51 41.97
C PRO A 465 -4.16 2.90 41.42
N ASN A 466 -4.17 3.71 40.36
CA ASN A 466 -5.40 4.14 39.72
C ASN A 466 -6.08 2.94 39.04
N THR A 467 -7.20 2.50 39.60
CA THR A 467 -7.92 1.27 39.23
C THR A 467 -9.42 1.53 39.18
N GLY A 468 -10.15 0.68 38.46
CA GLY A 468 -11.61 0.79 38.37
C GLY A 468 -12.17 0.45 36.99
N ARG A 469 -13.49 0.60 36.86
CA ARG A 469 -14.22 0.34 35.61
C ARG A 469 -13.70 1.24 34.50
N GLY A 470 -13.37 0.65 33.35
CA GLY A 470 -12.79 1.37 32.22
C GLY A 470 -11.29 1.68 32.37
N ILE A 471 -10.64 1.35 33.50
CA ILE A 471 -9.21 1.59 33.75
C ILE A 471 -8.45 0.26 33.76
N THR A 472 -8.84 -0.68 34.62
CA THR A 472 -8.15 -1.98 34.79
C THR A 472 -9.07 -3.17 34.64
N LYS A 473 -8.48 -4.33 34.33
CA LYS A 473 -9.09 -5.65 34.50
C LYS A 473 -8.32 -6.42 35.58
N SER A 474 -9.04 -7.00 36.54
CA SER A 474 -8.45 -7.81 37.60
C SER A 474 -8.35 -9.29 37.18
N ALA A 475 -7.33 -9.99 37.68
CA ALA A 475 -7.12 -11.42 37.43
C ALA A 475 -8.32 -12.30 37.85
N TRP A 476 -9.06 -11.88 38.89
CA TRP A 476 -10.23 -12.61 39.41
C TRP A 476 -11.38 -12.73 38.39
N VAL A 477 -11.56 -11.74 37.51
CA VAL A 477 -12.58 -11.79 36.46
C VAL A 477 -12.17 -12.73 35.31
N GLU A 478 -10.88 -12.89 35.04
CA GLU A 478 -10.38 -13.86 34.05
C GLU A 478 -10.46 -15.31 34.57
N MET A 479 -10.15 -15.57 35.84
CA MET A 479 -10.29 -16.90 36.44
C MET A 479 -11.75 -17.36 36.57
N ALA A 480 -12.69 -16.44 36.83
CA ALA A 480 -14.11 -16.74 36.85
C ALA A 480 -14.66 -17.12 35.46
N ASN A 481 -14.18 -16.47 34.39
CA ASN A 481 -14.55 -16.77 33.00
C ASN A 481 -13.83 -17.98 32.40
N TRP A 482 -12.80 -18.52 33.07
CA TRP A 482 -12.15 -19.78 32.68
C TRP A 482 -12.82 -21.01 33.30
N ARG A 483 -13.53 -20.84 34.43
CA ARG A 483 -14.25 -21.91 35.13
C ARG A 483 -15.75 -22.01 34.77
N ALA A 484 -16.24 -21.08 33.96
CA ALA A 484 -17.58 -21.09 33.35
C ALA A 484 -17.45 -21.36 31.86
#